data_AF-A0A161QIJ8-F1
#
_entry.id   AF-A0A161QIJ8-F1
#
_cell.length_a   1.000
_cell.length_b   1.000
_cell.length_c   1.000
_cell.angle_alpha   90.00
_cell.angle_beta   90.00
_cell.angle_gamma   90.00
#
_symmetry.space_group_name_H-M   'P 1'
#
loop_
_entity.id
_entity.type
_entity.pdbx_description
1 polymer ?
#
loop_
_entity_poly.entity_id
_entity_poly.type
_entity_poly.pdbx_seq_one_letter_code
_entity_poly.pdbx_strand_id
1 'polypeptide(L)'
;MATITLLLIYVFADKIKLSYLNLKRTGKMRPSLLLTNKKEGKWETDAWDIAIIMIILIGVFSYFQTYSLGFNFSLITILMVFPIAASNAFIEEIIFRLSYVTMGDNEALSPLYGILMGSIVFGFIHYSGAVPNGLFGVLLSAYLGYFLSKSIYETKGFYWAFFIHFLLDVVILMFILHVNM
;
A
#
# COMPACT_ATOMS: atom_id res chain seq x y z
N MET A 1 12.92 24.23 2.75
CA MET A 1 11.47 23.93 2.93
C MET A 1 11.26 22.54 3.54
N ALA A 2 11.66 21.45 2.88
CA ALA A 2 11.45 20.07 3.37
C ALA A 2 12.00 19.80 4.79
N THR A 3 13.21 20.26 5.12
CA THR A 3 13.80 20.09 6.46
C THR A 3 12.98 20.79 7.55
N ILE A 4 12.45 21.97 7.25
CA ILE A 4 11.59 22.72 8.18
C ILE A 4 10.25 21.99 8.34
N THR A 5 9.66 21.50 7.24
CA THR A 5 8.44 20.69 7.30
C THR A 5 8.64 19.41 8.12
N LEU A 6 9.75 18.69 7.92
CA LEU A 6 10.08 17.48 8.70
C LEU A 6 10.31 17.81 10.18
N LEU A 7 10.97 18.93 10.49
CA LEU A 7 11.17 19.39 11.86
C LEU A 7 9.82 19.73 12.53
N LEU A 8 8.94 20.43 11.81
CA LEU A 8 7.60 20.76 12.28
C LEU A 8 6.78 19.49 12.53
N ILE A 9 6.80 18.53 11.60
CA ILE A 9 6.15 17.23 11.80
C ILE A 9 6.74 16.52 13.03
N TYR A 10 8.06 16.48 13.18
CA TYR A 10 8.68 15.84 14.33
C TYR A 10 8.29 16.49 15.68
N VAL A 11 8.20 17.82 15.72
CA VAL A 11 7.87 18.57 16.94
C VAL A 11 6.38 18.48 17.28
N PHE A 12 5.51 18.56 16.27
CA PHE A 12 4.06 18.69 16.47
C PHE A 12 3.28 17.40 16.24
N ALA A 13 3.83 16.40 15.56
CA ALA A 13 3.16 15.12 15.42
C ALA A 13 3.21 14.34 16.73
N ASP A 14 2.08 13.72 17.04
CA ASP A 14 1.97 12.82 18.18
C ASP A 14 3.02 11.70 18.08
N LYS A 15 3.80 11.54 19.15
CA LYS A 15 4.86 10.53 19.25
C LYS A 15 4.32 9.12 19.05
N ILE A 16 3.04 8.87 19.37
CA ILE A 16 2.38 7.59 19.13
C ILE A 16 2.06 7.41 17.65
N LYS A 17 1.68 8.47 16.92
CA LYS A 17 1.45 8.39 15.47
C LYS A 17 2.77 8.09 14.74
N LEU A 18 3.86 8.73 15.16
CA LEU A 18 5.20 8.47 14.63
C LEU A 18 5.76 7.12 15.07
N SER A 19 5.29 6.54 16.19
CA SER A 19 5.84 5.27 16.68
C SER A 19 5.58 4.12 15.73
N TYR A 20 4.60 4.23 14.83
CA TYR A 20 4.30 3.24 13.79
C TYR A 20 5.17 3.40 12.54
N LEU A 21 5.79 4.56 12.34
CA LEU A 21 6.71 4.84 11.23
C LEU A 21 8.08 4.21 11.51
N ASN A 22 8.09 2.88 11.56
CA ASN A 22 9.27 2.06 11.84
C ASN A 22 9.27 0.80 10.95
N LEU A 23 10.41 0.09 10.90
CA LEU A 23 10.59 -1.09 10.06
C LEU A 23 10.21 -2.42 10.74
N LYS A 24 9.43 -2.38 11.82
CA LYS A 24 8.94 -3.59 12.48
C LYS A 24 8.02 -4.33 11.51
N ARG A 25 8.40 -5.57 11.25
CA ARG A 25 7.69 -6.49 10.34
C ARG A 25 7.04 -7.65 11.08
N THR A 26 7.25 -7.75 12.39
CA THR A 26 6.89 -8.92 13.18
C THR A 26 5.56 -8.76 13.89
N GLY A 27 4.75 -9.82 13.89
CA GLY A 27 3.43 -9.79 14.52
C GLY A 27 2.56 -10.99 14.20
N LYS A 28 1.58 -11.24 15.06
CA LYS A 28 0.54 -12.24 14.80
C LYS A 28 -0.42 -11.73 13.73
N MET A 29 -0.64 -12.52 12.69
CA MET A 29 -1.69 -12.26 11.71
C MET A 29 -2.99 -12.85 12.20
N ARG A 30 -3.91 -12.02 12.70
CA ARG A 30 -5.17 -12.55 13.24
C ARG A 30 -6.07 -13.06 12.11
N PRO A 31 -6.94 -14.05 12.35
CA PRO A 31 -7.94 -14.48 11.39
C PRO A 31 -8.77 -13.30 10.87
N SER A 32 -9.06 -13.30 9.57
CA SER A 32 -10.02 -12.38 8.97
C SER A 32 -10.80 -13.08 7.88
N LEU A 33 -12.10 -12.80 7.84
CA LEU A 33 -12.99 -13.24 6.77
C LEU A 33 -12.50 -12.78 5.39
N LEU A 34 -11.88 -11.60 5.31
CA LEU A 34 -11.39 -11.02 4.06
C LEU A 34 -10.07 -11.63 3.58
N LEU A 35 -9.19 -12.08 4.48
CA LEU A 35 -7.88 -12.61 4.11
C LEU A 35 -7.86 -14.14 4.01
N THR A 36 -9.03 -14.78 4.07
CA THR A 36 -9.25 -16.24 4.01
C THR A 36 -8.51 -17.09 5.06
N ASN A 37 -7.72 -16.46 5.93
CA ASN A 37 -6.94 -17.12 6.96
C ASN A 37 -7.85 -17.55 8.12
N LYS A 38 -8.06 -18.86 8.26
CA LYS A 38 -8.95 -19.45 9.28
C LYS A 38 -8.28 -19.62 10.65
N LYS A 39 -6.96 -19.46 10.73
CA LYS A 39 -6.15 -19.64 11.95
C LYS A 39 -5.19 -18.48 12.14
N GLU A 40 -4.71 -18.28 13.37
CA GLU A 40 -3.63 -17.32 13.64
C GLU A 40 -2.40 -17.68 12.83
N GLY A 41 -1.89 -16.68 12.12
CA GLY A 41 -0.70 -16.76 11.29
C GLY A 41 0.41 -15.81 11.76
N LYS A 42 1.41 -15.61 10.92
CA LYS A 42 2.52 -14.68 11.14
C LYS A 42 2.69 -13.74 9.96
N TRP A 43 2.82 -12.45 10.22
CA TRP A 43 3.04 -11.46 9.16
C TRP A 43 4.34 -11.71 8.39
N GLU A 44 5.37 -12.23 9.06
CA GLU A 44 6.70 -12.48 8.51
C GLU A 44 6.71 -13.52 7.38
N THR A 45 5.75 -14.44 7.41
CA THR A 45 5.65 -15.55 6.46
C THR A 45 4.42 -15.41 5.58
N ASP A 46 3.25 -15.17 6.17
CA ASP A 46 1.96 -15.35 5.50
C ASP A 46 1.57 -14.12 4.67
N ALA A 47 2.18 -12.96 4.95
CA ALA A 47 1.97 -11.75 4.15
C ALA A 47 2.49 -11.92 2.71
N TRP A 48 3.50 -12.77 2.50
CA TRP A 48 4.06 -13.04 1.19
C TRP A 48 3.10 -13.75 0.25
N ASP A 49 2.27 -14.66 0.74
CA ASP A 49 1.30 -15.39 -0.09
C ASP A 49 0.34 -14.41 -0.76
N ILE A 50 -0.19 -13.47 0.02
CA ILE A 50 -1.09 -12.42 -0.47
C ILE A 50 -0.33 -11.44 -1.37
N ALA A 51 0.88 -11.04 -0.98
CA ALA A 51 1.70 -10.13 -1.77
C ALA A 51 1.99 -10.69 -3.18
N ILE A 52 2.39 -11.97 -3.27
CA ILE A 52 2.71 -12.63 -4.53
C ILE A 52 1.47 -12.73 -5.42
N ILE A 53 0.32 -13.12 -4.86
CA ILE A 53 -0.95 -13.16 -5.61
C ILE A 53 -1.28 -11.77 -6.16
N MET A 54 -1.16 -10.72 -5.34
CA MET A 54 -1.45 -9.34 -5.76
C MET A 54 -0.47 -8.85 -6.82
N ILE A 55 0.83 -9.15 -6.68
CA ILE A 55 1.86 -8.81 -7.66
C ILE A 55 1.55 -9.44 -9.02
N ILE A 56 1.20 -10.74 -9.03
CA ILE A 56 0.83 -11.44 -10.27
C ILE A 56 -0.44 -10.84 -10.86
N LEU A 57 -1.49 -10.66 -10.04
CA LEU A 57 -2.77 -10.13 -10.48
C LEU A 57 -2.60 -8.73 -11.10
N ILE A 58 -1.93 -7.82 -10.39
CA ILE A 58 -1.66 -6.46 -10.86
C ILE A 58 -0.78 -6.46 -12.11
N GLY A 59 0.24 -7.33 -12.18
CA GLY A 59 1.08 -7.46 -13.37
C GLY A 59 0.29 -7.91 -14.61
N VAL A 60 -0.58 -8.91 -14.44
CA VAL A 60 -1.46 -9.41 -15.51
C VAL A 60 -2.41 -8.30 -15.98
N PHE A 61 -3.08 -7.60 -15.07
CA PHE A 61 -3.98 -6.49 -15.41
C PHE A 61 -3.23 -5.33 -16.08
N SER A 62 -2.06 -4.96 -15.55
CA SER A 62 -1.22 -3.89 -16.10
C SER A 62 -0.79 -4.22 -17.53
N TYR A 63 -0.35 -5.46 -17.78
CA TYR A 63 -0.01 -5.92 -19.11
C TYR A 63 -1.21 -5.85 -20.06
N PHE A 64 -2.34 -6.47 -19.72
CA PHE A 64 -3.51 -6.49 -20.61
C PHE A 64 -4.17 -5.13 -20.83
N GLN A 65 -3.97 -4.17 -19.92
CA GLN A 65 -4.45 -2.81 -20.12
C GLN A 65 -3.55 -1.99 -21.06
N THR A 66 -2.26 -2.35 -21.17
CA THR A 66 -1.25 -1.58 -21.90
C THR A 66 -0.70 -2.27 -23.15
N TYR A 67 -0.88 -3.59 -23.32
CA TYR A 67 -0.22 -4.37 -24.38
C TYR A 67 -0.48 -3.86 -25.80
N SER A 68 -1.66 -3.28 -26.05
CA SER A 68 -2.04 -2.77 -27.37
C SER A 68 -1.23 -1.54 -27.80
N LEU A 69 -0.62 -0.83 -26.84
CA LEU A 69 0.24 0.32 -27.08
C LEU A 69 1.66 -0.11 -27.49
N GLY A 70 2.04 -1.37 -27.24
CA GLY A 70 3.41 -1.85 -27.41
C GLY A 70 4.37 -1.26 -26.36
N PHE A 71 5.58 -1.80 -26.28
CA PHE A 71 6.55 -1.43 -25.24
C PHE A 71 7.93 -1.08 -25.80
N ASN A 72 8.60 -0.12 -25.16
CA ASN A 72 10.01 0.21 -25.36
C ASN A 72 10.70 0.41 -24.00
N PHE A 73 11.61 -0.52 -23.70
CA PHE A 73 12.32 -0.55 -22.44
C PHE A 73 13.66 0.17 -22.56
N SER A 74 13.77 1.32 -21.89
CA SER A 74 15.03 2.05 -21.74
C SER A 74 15.62 1.81 -20.35
N LEU A 75 16.94 1.66 -20.27
CA LEU A 75 17.62 1.46 -18.97
C LEU A 75 17.34 2.62 -18.00
N ILE A 76 17.28 3.85 -18.50
CA ILE A 76 17.01 5.04 -17.69
C ILE A 76 15.60 4.96 -17.08
N THR A 77 14.60 4.62 -17.89
CA THR A 77 13.21 4.51 -17.43
C THR A 77 13.05 3.36 -16.43
N ILE A 78 13.68 2.20 -16.67
CA ILE A 78 13.72 1.07 -15.73
C ILE A 78 14.31 1.50 -14.38
N LEU A 79 15.44 2.23 -14.39
CA LEU A 79 16.06 2.70 -13.15
C LEU A 79 15.20 3.73 -12.42
N MET A 80 14.45 4.57 -13.14
CA MET A 80 13.54 5.56 -12.58
C MET A 80 12.28 4.95 -11.95
N VAL A 81 11.86 3.74 -12.34
CA VAL A 81 10.70 3.06 -11.74
C VAL A 81 10.87 2.92 -10.22
N PHE A 82 12.04 2.54 -9.73
CA PHE A 82 12.27 2.30 -8.30
C PHE A 82 12.09 3.53 -7.40
N PRO A 83 12.75 4.69 -7.65
CA PRO A 83 12.55 5.86 -6.81
C PRO A 83 11.14 6.44 -6.94
N ILE A 84 10.49 6.35 -8.11
CA ILE A 84 9.11 6.81 -8.30
C ILE A 84 8.15 5.91 -7.51
N ALA A 85 8.26 4.59 -7.65
CA ALA A 85 7.45 3.62 -6.92
C ALA A 85 7.61 3.78 -5.40
N ALA A 86 8.85 3.92 -4.92
CA ALA A 86 9.12 4.11 -3.49
C ALA A 86 8.51 5.41 -2.97
N SER A 87 8.61 6.50 -3.74
CA SER A 87 8.03 7.79 -3.36
C SER A 87 6.51 7.75 -3.34
N ASN A 88 5.89 7.13 -4.36
CA ASN A 88 4.45 6.97 -4.46
C ASN A 88 3.91 6.14 -3.29
N ALA A 89 4.40 4.92 -3.12
CA ALA A 89 4.02 4.03 -2.04
C ALA A 89 4.19 4.70 -0.66
N PHE A 90 5.31 5.40 -0.42
CA PHE A 90 5.52 6.07 0.85
C PHE A 90 4.46 7.15 1.14
N ILE A 91 4.19 8.03 0.17
CA ILE A 91 3.21 9.11 0.31
C ILE A 91 1.81 8.54 0.53
N GLU A 92 1.41 7.58 -0.30
CA GLU A 92 0.08 7.00 -0.22
C GLU A 92 -0.15 6.18 1.06
N GLU A 93 0.87 5.46 1.56
CA GLU A 93 0.76 4.73 2.82
C GLU A 93 0.66 5.69 4.01
N ILE A 94 1.34 6.84 3.99
CA ILE A 94 1.21 7.85 5.05
C ILE A 94 -0.20 8.45 5.05
N ILE A 95 -0.69 8.87 3.89
CA ILE A 95 -1.97 9.57 3.77
C ILE A 95 -3.14 8.61 4.03
N PHE A 96 -3.15 7.45 3.38
CA PHE A 96 -4.32 6.59 3.33
C PHE A 96 -4.30 5.41 4.30
N ARG A 97 -3.18 5.13 4.98
CA ARG A 97 -3.12 3.99 5.92
C ARG A 97 -2.67 4.43 7.29
N LEU A 98 -1.44 4.93 7.42
CA LEU A 98 -0.88 5.32 8.71
C LEU A 98 -1.78 6.33 9.45
N SER A 99 -2.31 7.33 8.73
CA SER A 99 -3.19 8.35 9.30
C SER A 99 -4.48 7.75 9.88
N TYR A 100 -5.16 6.86 9.14
CA TYR A 100 -6.40 6.24 9.61
C TYR A 100 -6.18 5.18 10.69
N VAL A 101 -5.15 4.35 10.56
CA VAL A 101 -4.83 3.30 11.54
C VAL A 101 -4.47 3.92 12.89
N THR A 102 -3.65 4.96 12.90
CA THR A 102 -3.25 5.63 14.15
C THR A 102 -4.38 6.47 14.74
N MET A 103 -5.25 7.06 13.93
CA MET A 103 -6.50 7.67 14.41
C MET A 103 -7.40 6.62 15.10
N GLY A 104 -7.54 5.44 14.49
CA GLY A 104 -8.29 4.32 15.06
C GLY A 104 -7.72 3.77 16.37
N ASP A 105 -6.40 3.81 16.57
CA ASP A 105 -5.75 3.29 17.79
C ASP A 105 -5.69 4.35 18.91
N ASN A 106 -5.51 5.63 18.59
CA ASN A 106 -5.20 6.67 19.57
C ASN A 106 -6.40 7.52 20.00
N GLU A 107 -7.38 7.75 19.13
CA GLU A 107 -8.47 8.71 19.39
C GLU A 107 -9.74 8.05 19.94
N ALA A 108 -9.59 6.93 20.68
CA ALA A 108 -10.66 6.10 21.24
C ALA A 108 -11.69 5.58 20.21
N LEU A 109 -11.35 5.65 18.93
CA LEU A 109 -12.07 4.95 17.87
C LEU A 109 -11.75 3.45 17.94
N SER A 110 -12.48 2.65 17.17
CA SER A 110 -12.17 1.22 17.09
C SER A 110 -11.03 0.97 16.09
N PRO A 111 -10.14 0.00 16.35
CA PRO A 111 -9.18 -0.46 15.35
C PRO A 111 -9.80 -0.83 14.01
N LEU A 112 -11.02 -1.39 14.07
CA LEU A 112 -11.80 -1.73 12.89
C LEU A 112 -12.13 -0.49 12.06
N TYR A 113 -12.49 0.64 12.71
CA TYR A 113 -12.73 1.90 12.02
C TYR A 113 -11.50 2.36 11.25
N GLY A 114 -10.32 2.37 11.88
CA GLY A 114 -9.07 2.78 11.22
C GLY A 114 -8.73 1.92 10.00
N ILE A 115 -8.88 0.60 10.14
CA ILE A 115 -8.63 -0.35 9.04
C ILE A 115 -9.65 -0.18 7.90
N LEU A 116 -10.94 -0.03 8.22
CA LEU A 116 -11.99 0.13 7.22
C LEU A 116 -11.93 1.47 6.51
N MET A 117 -11.62 2.56 7.21
CA MET A 117 -11.47 3.87 6.58
C MET A 117 -10.28 3.89 5.63
N GLY A 118 -9.14 3.33 6.02
CA GLY A 118 -7.98 3.18 5.14
C GLY A 118 -8.29 2.34 3.90
N SER A 119 -9.13 1.30 4.04
CA SER A 119 -9.61 0.48 2.92
C SER A 119 -10.57 1.25 2.00
N ILE A 120 -11.64 1.81 2.54
CA ILE A 120 -12.75 2.40 1.77
C ILE A 120 -12.28 3.65 1.03
N VAL A 121 -11.60 4.57 1.71
CA VAL A 121 -11.14 5.82 1.10
C VAL A 121 -10.15 5.51 -0.02
N PHE A 122 -9.20 4.62 0.23
CA PHE A 122 -8.22 4.20 -0.76
C PHE A 122 -8.87 3.54 -1.99
N GLY A 123 -9.89 2.71 -1.79
CA GLY A 123 -10.68 2.15 -2.87
C GLY A 123 -11.33 3.22 -3.74
N PHE A 124 -12.06 4.16 -3.13
CA PHE A 124 -12.83 5.17 -3.89
C PHE A 124 -11.96 6.10 -4.73
N ILE A 125 -10.82 6.55 -4.21
CA ILE A 125 -9.92 7.44 -4.98
C ILE A 125 -9.32 6.73 -6.20
N HIS A 126 -9.27 5.39 -6.19
CA HIS A 126 -8.76 4.56 -7.29
C HIS A 126 -9.79 4.28 -8.38
N TYR A 127 -11.02 4.81 -8.29
CA TYR A 127 -12.02 4.64 -9.35
C TYR A 127 -11.52 5.11 -10.72
N SER A 128 -10.84 6.26 -10.75
CA SER A 128 -10.23 6.82 -11.96
C SER A 128 -8.71 6.61 -12.00
N GLY A 129 -8.21 5.66 -11.20
CA GLY A 129 -6.78 5.34 -11.13
C GLY A 129 -6.25 4.71 -12.42
N ALA A 130 -4.93 4.51 -12.48
CA ALA A 130 -4.30 4.03 -13.70
C ALA A 130 -4.62 2.55 -13.97
N VAL A 131 -4.29 1.63 -13.04
CA VAL A 131 -4.49 0.19 -13.23
C VAL A 131 -4.76 -0.51 -11.88
N PRO A 132 -5.81 -1.33 -11.77
CA PRO A 132 -7.01 -1.36 -12.61
C PRO A 132 -7.88 -0.13 -12.34
N ASN A 133 -8.64 0.32 -13.34
CA ASN A 133 -9.60 1.41 -13.17
C ASN A 133 -11.05 0.91 -13.00
N GLY A 134 -11.97 1.85 -12.79
CA GLY A 134 -13.39 1.58 -12.63
C GLY A 134 -13.71 0.79 -11.36
N LEU A 135 -14.87 0.12 -11.35
CA LEU A 135 -15.37 -0.57 -10.17
C LEU A 135 -14.45 -1.72 -9.70
N PHE A 136 -13.83 -2.43 -10.64
CA PHE A 136 -12.87 -3.48 -10.29
C PHE A 136 -11.63 -2.91 -9.59
N GLY A 137 -11.11 -1.78 -10.11
CA GLY A 137 -10.05 -1.01 -9.46
C GLY A 137 -10.38 -0.60 -8.03
N VAL A 138 -11.60 -0.10 -7.80
CA VAL A 138 -12.09 0.26 -6.45
C VAL A 138 -12.08 -0.92 -5.52
N LEU A 139 -12.64 -2.06 -5.93
CA LEU A 139 -12.75 -3.26 -5.08
C LEU A 139 -11.37 -3.84 -4.75
N LEU A 140 -10.48 -3.92 -5.75
CA LEU A 140 -9.14 -4.44 -5.55
C LEU A 140 -8.30 -3.52 -4.66
N SER A 141 -8.38 -2.20 -4.90
CA SER A 141 -7.70 -1.21 -4.07
C SER A 141 -8.25 -1.21 -2.66
N ALA A 142 -9.57 -1.31 -2.46
CA ALA A 142 -10.16 -1.43 -1.13
C ALA A 142 -9.68 -2.69 -0.40
N TYR A 143 -9.63 -3.83 -1.08
CA TYR A 143 -9.08 -5.07 -0.53
C TYR A 143 -7.62 -4.91 -0.09
N LEU A 144 -6.78 -4.33 -0.96
CA LEU A 144 -5.38 -4.06 -0.65
C LEU A 144 -5.26 -3.08 0.53
N GLY A 145 -6.03 -1.99 0.53
CA GLY A 145 -6.07 -1.03 1.62
C GLY A 145 -6.46 -1.66 2.95
N TYR A 146 -7.39 -2.62 2.97
CA TYR A 146 -7.72 -3.41 4.16
C TYR A 146 -6.52 -4.22 4.64
N PHE A 147 -5.89 -4.98 3.73
CA PHE A 147 -4.74 -5.84 4.04
C PHE A 147 -3.56 -5.02 4.59
N LEU A 148 -3.19 -3.94 3.92
CA LEU A 148 -2.05 -3.09 4.30
C LEU A 148 -2.34 -2.32 5.60
N SER A 149 -3.56 -1.77 5.78
CA SER A 149 -3.94 -1.13 7.05
C SER A 149 -3.90 -2.10 8.22
N LYS A 150 -4.37 -3.33 8.01
CA LYS A 150 -4.29 -4.39 9.02
C LYS A 150 -2.84 -4.74 9.35
N SER A 151 -1.94 -4.74 8.36
CA SER A 151 -0.51 -4.98 8.59
C SER A 151 0.10 -3.94 9.54
N ILE A 152 -0.22 -2.66 9.35
CA ILE A 152 0.24 -1.56 10.21
C ILE A 152 -0.30 -1.75 11.62
N TYR A 153 -1.60 -2.04 11.74
CA TYR A 153 -2.25 -2.20 13.04
C TYR A 153 -1.68 -3.38 13.84
N GLU A 154 -1.53 -4.56 13.20
CA GLU A 154 -1.15 -5.79 13.90
C GLU A 154 0.35 -5.90 14.18
N THR A 155 1.21 -5.36 13.31
CA THR A 155 2.65 -5.32 13.55
C THR A 155 3.09 -4.09 14.34
N LYS A 156 2.25 -3.04 14.38
CA LYS A 156 2.61 -1.70 14.89
C LYS A 156 3.83 -1.12 14.15
N GLY A 157 3.95 -1.42 12.86
CA GLY A 157 5.08 -1.05 12.01
C GLY A 157 4.64 -0.76 10.57
N PHE A 158 5.44 0.02 9.87
CA PHE A 158 5.15 0.53 8.52
C PHE A 158 5.66 -0.40 7.41
N TYR A 159 6.53 -1.35 7.77
CA TYR A 159 7.29 -2.18 6.82
C TYR A 159 6.41 -2.87 5.77
N TRP A 160 5.41 -3.65 6.17
CA TRP A 160 4.64 -4.48 5.24
C TRP A 160 3.78 -3.65 4.30
N ALA A 161 3.12 -2.63 4.84
CA ALA A 161 2.32 -1.68 4.09
C ALA A 161 3.17 -1.01 2.99
N PHE A 162 4.28 -0.41 3.37
CA PHE A 162 5.21 0.23 2.44
C PHE A 162 5.79 -0.73 1.42
N PHE A 163 6.37 -1.85 1.88
CA PHE A 163 7.15 -2.72 1.03
C PHE A 163 6.30 -3.47 0.01
N ILE A 164 5.11 -3.95 0.39
CA ILE A 164 4.20 -4.61 -0.55
C ILE A 164 3.68 -3.60 -1.56
N HIS A 165 3.24 -2.42 -1.12
CA HIS A 165 2.78 -1.37 -2.03
C HIS A 165 3.87 -0.95 -3.01
N PHE A 166 5.10 -0.73 -2.52
CA PHE A 166 6.25 -0.46 -3.36
C PHE A 166 6.46 -1.52 -4.45
N LEU A 167 6.37 -2.81 -4.12
CA LEU A 167 6.52 -3.88 -5.12
C LEU A 167 5.39 -3.87 -6.15
N LEU A 168 4.15 -3.57 -5.74
CA LEU A 168 3.02 -3.41 -6.66
C LEU A 168 3.24 -2.21 -7.60
N ASP A 169 3.68 -1.08 -7.06
CA ASP A 169 3.98 0.13 -7.84
C ASP A 169 5.13 -0.09 -8.83
N VAL A 170 6.17 -0.84 -8.44
CA VAL A 170 7.23 -1.23 -9.37
C VAL A 170 6.63 -1.97 -10.56
N VAL A 171 5.75 -2.94 -10.34
CA VAL A 171 5.11 -3.69 -11.43
C VAL A 171 4.24 -2.80 -12.31
N ILE A 172 3.39 -1.97 -11.70
CA ILE A 172 2.50 -1.05 -12.43
C ILE A 172 3.33 -0.09 -13.30
N LEU A 173 4.31 0.57 -12.71
CA LEU A 173 5.15 1.57 -13.38
C LEU A 173 6.06 0.96 -14.44
N MET A 174 6.47 -0.30 -14.28
CA MET A 174 7.17 -1.03 -15.36
C MET A 174 6.33 -1.09 -16.64
N PHE A 175 5.02 -1.27 -16.55
CA PHE A 175 4.17 -1.29 -17.76
C PHE A 175 3.81 0.11 -18.24
N ILE A 176 3.39 1.00 -17.34
CA ILE A 176 2.88 2.33 -17.71
C ILE A 176 3.98 3.22 -18.30
N LEU A 177 5.18 3.23 -17.73
CA LEU A 177 6.24 4.16 -18.16
C LEU A 177 6.97 3.71 -19.44
N HIS A 178 6.69 2.51 -19.94
CA HIS A 178 7.37 1.92 -21.09
C HIS A 178 6.46 1.69 -22.29
N VAL A 179 5.23 2.19 -22.28
CA VAL A 179 4.35 2.10 -23.46
C VAL A 179 4.89 2.96 -24.61
N ASN A 180 4.73 2.51 -25.86
CA ASN A 180 5.02 3.37 -27.01
C ASN A 180 3.89 4.39 -27.14
N MET A 181 4.20 5.65 -26.87
CA MET A 181 3.30 6.78 -27.15
C MET A 181 3.48 7.29 -28.57
#